data_AF-A0AAV2S836-F1
#
_entry.id   AF-A0AAV2S836-F1
#
_cell.length_a   1.000
_cell.length_b   1.000
_cell.length_c   1.000
_cell.angle_alpha   90.00
_cell.angle_beta   90.00
_cell.angle_gamma   90.00
#
_symmetry.space_group_name_H-M   'P 1'
#
loop_
_entity.id
_entity.type
_entity.pdbx_description
1 polymer ?
#
loop_
_entity_poly.entity_id
_entity_poly.type
_entity_poly.pdbx_seq_one_letter_code
_entity_poly.pdbx_strand_id
1 'polypeptide(L)'
;TMGAPKSWHKAVDACKKNNLKLAEPQDPRNLAEFLVKHNYEHMWWIGGKSDGQNFKWISGMVINQTQPEWHDDKFNTNADSCVSLISLASTSKSPLNDKNCDIAMDYI
;
A
#
# COMPACT_ATOMS: atom_id res chain seq x y z
N THR A 1 11.65 12.41 -12.61
CA THR A 1 10.34 12.10 -13.19
C THR A 1 9.84 10.81 -12.58
N MET A 2 8.67 10.84 -11.93
CA MET A 2 8.04 9.59 -11.48
C MET A 2 7.69 8.77 -12.72
N GLY A 3 8.06 7.48 -12.73
CA GLY A 3 7.80 6.59 -13.87
C GLY A 3 6.29 6.36 -14.06
N ALA A 4 5.89 5.84 -15.22
CA ALA A 4 4.47 5.56 -15.47
C ALA A 4 3.90 4.59 -14.41
N PRO A 5 2.67 4.84 -13.90
CA PRO A 5 1.96 3.99 -12.93
C PRO A 5 1.96 2.52 -13.33
N LYS A 6 1.97 1.62 -12.33
CA LYS A 6 2.13 0.17 -12.53
C LYS A 6 1.10 -0.60 -11.70
N SER A 7 0.71 -1.77 -12.20
CA SER A 7 0.08 -2.80 -11.36
C SER A 7 1.02 -3.16 -10.20
N TRP A 8 0.48 -3.68 -9.10
CA TRP A 8 1.27 -4.04 -7.92
C TRP A 8 2.41 -5.01 -8.25
N HIS A 9 2.14 -6.05 -9.06
CA HIS A 9 3.16 -7.02 -9.49
C HIS A 9 4.33 -6.36 -10.23
N LYS A 10 4.03 -5.48 -11.20
CA LYS A 10 5.03 -4.71 -11.94
C LYS A 10 5.78 -3.70 -11.06
N ALA A 11 5.15 -3.15 -10.04
CA ALA A 11 5.81 -2.27 -9.06
C ALA A 11 6.84 -3.06 -8.23
N VAL A 12 6.46 -4.25 -7.74
CA VAL A 12 7.38 -5.17 -7.05
C VAL A 12 8.59 -5.51 -7.93
N ASP A 13 8.36 -5.88 -9.19
CA ASP A 13 9.45 -6.24 -10.11
C ASP A 13 10.37 -5.04 -10.40
N ALA A 14 9.81 -3.83 -10.51
CA ALA A 14 10.57 -2.61 -10.71
C ALA A 14 11.47 -2.29 -9.50
N CYS A 15 10.98 -2.47 -8.27
CA CYS A 15 11.79 -2.33 -7.06
C CYS A 15 12.89 -3.39 -7.00
N LYS A 16 12.55 -4.67 -7.25
CA LYS A 16 13.51 -5.79 -7.24
C LYS A 16 14.65 -5.59 -8.23
N LYS A 17 14.37 -5.05 -9.43
CA LYS A 17 15.39 -4.72 -10.43
C LYS A 17 16.48 -3.76 -9.91
N ASN A 18 16.15 -2.96 -8.91
CA ASN A 18 17.06 -2.01 -8.26
C ASN A 18 17.58 -2.50 -6.90
N ASN A 19 17.42 -3.79 -6.58
CA ASN A 19 17.71 -4.37 -5.25
C ASN A 19 16.92 -3.70 -4.11
N LEU A 20 15.74 -3.15 -4.42
CA LEU A 20 14.82 -2.57 -3.47
C LEU A 20 13.58 -3.44 -3.32
N LYS A 21 12.71 -3.07 -2.39
CA LYS A 21 11.40 -3.69 -2.15
C LYS A 21 10.37 -2.59 -1.95
N LEU A 22 9.10 -2.87 -2.22
CA LEU A 22 8.02 -1.93 -1.88
C LEU A 22 8.01 -1.68 -0.36
N ALA A 23 7.58 -0.49 0.03
CA ALA A 23 7.57 -0.06 1.41
C ALA A 23 6.70 -0.97 2.29
N GLU A 24 7.18 -1.23 3.51
CA GLU A 24 6.46 -1.98 4.56
C GLU A 24 6.44 -1.10 5.82
N PRO A 25 5.68 0.00 5.82
CA PRO A 25 5.72 0.96 6.90
C PRO A 25 5.25 0.33 8.21
N GLN A 26 6.08 0.45 9.25
CA GLN A 26 5.69 0.08 10.62
C GLN A 26 4.62 1.02 11.18
N ASP A 27 4.61 2.27 10.69
CA ASP A 27 3.61 3.29 11.01
C ASP A 27 3.07 3.90 9.70
N PRO A 28 2.05 3.27 9.09
CA PRO A 28 1.44 3.75 7.86
C PRO A 28 0.86 5.16 8.00
N ARG A 29 0.40 5.54 9.19
CA ARG A 29 -0.20 6.85 9.48
C ARG A 29 0.85 7.95 9.40
N ASN A 30 1.95 7.80 10.10
CA ASN A 30 3.03 8.77 10.07
C ASN A 30 3.62 8.91 8.65
N LEU A 31 3.74 7.80 7.90
CA LEU A 31 4.15 7.86 6.49
C LEU A 31 3.14 8.66 5.64
N ALA A 32 1.84 8.42 5.79
CA ALA A 32 0.82 9.16 5.05
C ALA A 32 0.83 10.67 5.39
N GLU A 33 0.94 11.02 6.68
CA GLU A 33 1.04 12.41 7.13
C GLU A 33 2.31 13.09 6.61
N PHE A 34 3.44 12.37 6.59
CA PHE A 34 4.68 12.86 6.00
C PHE A 34 4.52 13.17 4.51
N LEU A 35 3.87 12.29 3.74
CA LEU A 35 3.63 12.48 2.32
C LEU A 35 2.72 13.70 2.06
N VAL A 36 1.62 13.84 2.81
CA VAL A 36 0.73 15.02 2.75
C VAL A 36 1.53 16.30 3.00
N LYS A 37 2.33 16.34 4.07
CA LYS A 37 3.14 17.52 4.45
C LYS A 37 4.13 17.94 3.36
N HIS A 38 4.55 17.02 2.50
CA HIS A 38 5.48 17.29 1.41
C HIS A 38 4.80 17.40 0.03
N ASN A 39 3.49 17.62 -0.01
CA ASN A 39 2.68 17.76 -1.23
C ASN A 39 2.65 16.50 -2.12
N TYR A 40 2.75 15.32 -1.51
CA TYR A 40 2.59 14.02 -2.17
C TYR A 40 1.23 13.40 -1.86
N GLU A 41 0.16 14.18 -2.05
CA GLU A 41 -1.20 13.70 -1.82
C GLU A 41 -1.65 12.77 -2.95
N HIS A 42 -1.69 11.46 -2.67
CA HIS A 42 -2.00 10.45 -3.69
C HIS A 42 -2.38 9.10 -3.03
N MET A 43 -2.62 8.08 -3.86
CA MET A 43 -2.61 6.68 -3.46
C MET A 43 -1.38 5.97 -3.98
N TRP A 44 -0.77 5.11 -3.16
CA TRP A 44 0.49 4.46 -3.50
C TRP A 44 0.39 2.96 -3.28
N TRP A 45 0.94 2.15 -4.18
CA TRP A 45 1.23 0.76 -3.86
C TRP A 45 2.30 0.68 -2.79
N ILE A 46 2.05 -0.17 -1.78
CA ILE A 46 3.03 -0.59 -0.77
C ILE A 46 3.10 -2.12 -0.76
N GLY A 47 4.02 -2.69 0.00
CA GLY A 47 4.38 -4.11 -0.04
C GLY A 47 3.33 -5.09 0.49
N GLY A 48 2.08 -4.69 0.72
CA GLY A 48 1.04 -5.59 1.22
C GLY A 48 0.28 -6.29 0.09
N LYS A 49 0.03 -7.59 0.25
CA LYS A 49 -0.86 -8.39 -0.63
C LYS A 49 -1.64 -9.41 0.18
N SER A 50 -2.87 -9.72 -0.22
CA SER A 50 -3.65 -10.80 0.36
C SER A 50 -3.22 -12.19 -0.15
N ASP A 51 -3.28 -13.19 0.73
CA ASP A 51 -3.09 -14.60 0.38
C ASP A 51 -4.40 -15.40 0.28
N GLY A 52 -5.55 -14.71 0.24
CA GLY A 52 -6.87 -15.34 0.30
C GLY A 52 -7.47 -15.39 1.71
N GLN A 53 -6.67 -15.20 2.75
CA GLN A 53 -7.11 -15.23 4.15
C GLN A 53 -6.64 -14.02 4.94
N ASN A 54 -5.38 -13.63 4.77
CA ASN A 54 -4.74 -12.53 5.48
C ASN A 54 -4.06 -11.60 4.50
N PHE A 55 -3.86 -10.34 4.88
CA PHE A 55 -2.87 -9.51 4.22
C PHE A 55 -1.49 -9.76 4.81
N LYS A 56 -0.48 -9.83 3.94
CA LYS A 56 0.91 -10.02 4.30
C LYS A 56 1.77 -8.99 3.61
N TRP A 57 2.75 -8.48 4.33
CA TRP A 57 3.87 -7.76 3.76
C TRP A 57 4.69 -8.71 2.89
N ILE A 58 5.45 -8.18 1.92
CA ILE A 58 6.35 -8.95 1.05
C ILE A 58 7.45 -9.72 1.82
N SER A 59 7.76 -9.30 3.04
CA SER A 59 8.59 -10.00 4.03
C SER A 59 7.93 -11.26 4.61
N GLY A 60 6.62 -11.44 4.39
CA GLY A 60 5.81 -12.55 4.91
C GLY A 60 5.12 -12.25 6.25
N MET A 61 5.40 -11.11 6.88
CA MET A 61 4.73 -10.69 8.12
C MET A 61 3.26 -10.38 7.85
N VAL A 62 2.37 -10.88 8.71
CA VAL A 62 0.93 -10.60 8.65
C VAL A 62 0.68 -9.14 9.01
N ILE A 63 -0.14 -8.46 8.21
CA ILE A 63 -0.63 -7.11 8.51
C ILE A 63 -1.80 -7.25 9.47
N ASN A 64 -1.73 -6.60 10.63
CA ASN A 64 -2.83 -6.65 11.58
C ASN A 64 -4.10 -6.06 10.95
N GLN A 65 -5.16 -6.84 10.84
CA GLN A 65 -6.42 -6.45 10.21
C GLN A 65 -7.41 -5.80 11.19
N THR A 66 -7.11 -5.78 12.49
CA THR A 66 -7.95 -5.14 13.52
C THR A 66 -7.47 -3.74 13.91
N GLN A 67 -6.38 -3.27 13.29
CA GLN A 67 -5.78 -1.98 13.58
C GLN A 67 -6.56 -0.84 12.87
N PRO A 68 -6.68 0.35 13.49
CA PRO A 68 -7.50 1.46 12.97
C PRO A 68 -6.97 2.07 11.65
N GLU A 69 -5.79 1.64 11.19
CA GLU A 69 -5.19 2.11 9.95
C GLU A 69 -5.95 1.66 8.70
N TRP A 70 -6.79 0.62 8.78
CA TRP A 70 -7.61 0.18 7.64
C TRP A 70 -8.80 1.11 7.40
N HIS A 71 -8.98 1.52 6.15
CA HIS A 71 -10.09 2.35 5.71
C HIS A 71 -11.40 1.55 5.76
N ASP A 72 -12.35 2.02 6.58
CA ASP A 72 -13.74 1.57 6.67
C ASP A 72 -14.01 0.12 7.14
N ASP A 73 -13.07 -0.54 7.84
CA ASP A 73 -13.21 -1.91 8.38
C ASP A 73 -13.64 -2.99 7.36
N LYS A 74 -13.64 -2.66 6.07
CA LYS A 74 -14.17 -3.49 4.97
C LYS A 74 -13.09 -3.74 3.94
N PHE A 75 -12.07 -4.49 4.33
CA PHE A 75 -11.06 -4.97 3.39
C PHE A 75 -11.49 -6.29 2.74
N ASN A 76 -11.15 -6.47 1.47
CA ASN A 76 -11.38 -7.72 0.75
C ASN A 76 -10.14 -8.61 0.77
N THR A 77 -10.22 -9.77 1.42
CA THR A 77 -9.12 -10.76 1.49
C THR A 77 -9.03 -11.68 0.26
N ASN A 78 -9.63 -11.34 -0.87
CA ASN A 78 -9.42 -12.07 -2.11
C ASN A 78 -7.92 -12.07 -2.50
N ALA A 79 -7.43 -13.16 -3.08
CA ALA A 79 -6.01 -13.30 -3.45
C ALA A 79 -5.49 -12.25 -4.45
N ASP A 80 -6.39 -11.56 -5.14
CA ASP A 80 -6.10 -10.45 -6.08
C ASP A 80 -6.18 -9.07 -5.42
N SER A 81 -6.30 -9.01 -4.10
CA SER A 81 -6.28 -7.77 -3.32
C SER A 81 -4.86 -7.41 -2.88
N CYS A 82 -4.46 -6.19 -3.16
CA CYS A 82 -3.17 -5.59 -2.81
C CYS A 82 -3.38 -4.34 -1.94
N VAL A 83 -2.41 -4.02 -1.10
CA VAL A 83 -2.51 -2.90 -0.14
C VAL A 83 -1.97 -1.63 -0.76
N SER A 84 -2.78 -0.59 -0.67
CA SER A 84 -2.43 0.78 -1.01
C SER A 84 -2.36 1.66 0.23
N LEU A 85 -1.49 2.67 0.18
CA LEU A 85 -1.41 3.75 1.15
C LEU A 85 -2.09 4.99 0.58
N ILE A 86 -3.06 5.54 1.30
CA ILE A 86 -3.74 6.79 0.98
C ILE A 86 -3.12 7.91 1.80
N SER A 87 -2.47 8.85 1.10
CA SER A 87 -1.92 10.08 1.69
C SER A 87 -2.79 11.29 1.35
N LEU A 88 -4.10 11.24 1.62
CA LEU A 88 -4.97 12.40 1.44
C LEU A 88 -5.21 13.09 2.78
N ALA A 89 -5.22 14.42 2.80
CA ALA A 89 -5.45 15.19 4.02
C ALA A 89 -6.77 14.82 4.74
N SER A 90 -7.78 14.35 4.00
CA SER A 90 -9.07 13.90 4.52
C SER A 90 -9.10 12.47 5.07
N THR A 91 -8.10 11.64 4.76
CA THR A 91 -8.10 10.20 5.08
C THR A 91 -6.99 9.79 6.04
N SER A 92 -6.25 10.74 6.63
CA SER A 92 -5.10 10.48 7.51
C SER A 92 -5.39 9.53 8.68
N LYS A 93 -6.67 9.36 9.05
CA LYS A 93 -7.09 8.45 10.11
C LYS A 93 -6.98 6.97 9.76
N SER A 94 -7.11 6.60 8.49
CA SER A 94 -7.11 5.22 8.04
C SER A 94 -6.44 5.12 6.66
N PRO A 95 -5.08 5.14 6.63
CA PRO A 95 -4.32 5.27 5.40
C PRO A 95 -4.18 3.97 4.61
N LEU A 96 -4.54 2.80 5.16
CA LEU A 96 -4.45 1.54 4.44
C LEU A 96 -5.77 1.21 3.76
N ASN A 97 -5.70 0.82 2.49
CA ASN A 97 -6.86 0.39 1.72
C ASN A 97 -6.47 -0.78 0.82
N ASP A 98 -7.39 -1.71 0.58
CA ASP A 98 -7.20 -2.76 -0.42
C ASP A 98 -7.72 -2.32 -1.80
N LYS A 99 -7.01 -2.77 -2.83
CA LYS A 99 -7.34 -2.53 -4.24
C LYS A 99 -7.03 -3.77 -5.04
N ASN A 100 -7.71 -3.94 -6.17
CA ASN A 100 -7.34 -4.95 -7.14
C ASN A 100 -5.88 -4.72 -7.61
N CYS A 101 -5.05 -5.76 -7.53
CA CYS A 101 -3.61 -5.70 -7.80
C CYS A 101 -3.25 -5.24 -9.23
N ASP A 102 -4.18 -5.33 -10.19
CA ASP A 102 -3.95 -4.98 -11.60
C ASP A 102 -4.16 -3.49 -11.91
N ILE A 103 -4.69 -2.72 -10.95
CA ILE A 103 -4.84 -1.26 -11.09
C ILE A 103 -3.46 -0.62 -11.22
N ALA A 104 -3.33 0.28 -12.21
CA ALA A 104 -2.12 1.08 -12.39
C ALA A 104 -2.08 2.21 -11.35
N MET A 105 -1.04 2.21 -10.50
CA MET A 105 -0.84 3.22 -9.47
C MET A 105 0.67 3.49 -9.31
N ASP A 106 1.01 4.67 -8.80
CA ASP A 106 2.36 4.94 -8.32
C ASP A 106 2.68 4.08 -7.10
N TYR A 107 3.96 3.97 -6.75
CA TYR A 107 4.42 3.04 -5.72
C TYR A 107 5.60 3.61 -4.94
N ILE A 108 5.75 3.15 -3.70
CA ILE A 108 6.83 3.51 -2.79
C ILE A 108 7.46 2.24 -2.24
#